data_AF-A0A1N6VHI4-F1
#
_entry.id   AF-A0A1N6VHI4-F1
#
_cell.length_a   1.000
_cell.length_b   1.000
_cell.length_c   1.000
_cell.angle_alpha   90.00
_cell.angle_beta   90.00
_cell.angle_gamma   90.00
#
_symmetry.space_group_name_H-M   'P 1'
#
loop_
_entity.id
_entity.type
_entity.pdbx_description
1 polymer ?
#
loop_
_entity_poly.entity_id
_entity_poly.type
_entity_poly.pdbx_seq_one_letter_code
_entity_poly.pdbx_strand_id
1 'polypeptide(L)'
;MKRLILLAAFLLQTGIATAQIRASTVDRPCEASRRDVARNGAIVLGTGGYTYDRFVADRRFCERDEFTEPAFVPSRDSQSCFIGYRCRTSNPLWDR
;
A
#
# COMPACT_ATOMS: atom_id res chain seq x y z
N MET A 1 -18.36 -35.14 25.69
CA MET A 1 -19.48 -34.46 25.00
C MET A 1 -19.17 -32.97 24.74
N LYS A 2 -19.16 -32.07 25.74
CA LYS A 2 -18.92 -30.62 25.54
C LYS A 2 -17.57 -30.26 24.86
N ARG A 3 -16.49 -30.96 25.21
CA ARG A 3 -15.15 -30.75 24.62
C ARG A 3 -15.09 -31.09 23.13
N LEU A 4 -15.84 -32.11 22.71
CA LEU A 4 -15.92 -32.52 21.30
C LEU A 4 -16.71 -31.50 20.45
N ILE A 5 -17.73 -30.88 21.03
CA ILE A 5 -18.52 -29.83 20.37
C ILE A 5 -17.67 -28.57 20.15
N LEU A 6 -16.84 -28.19 21.12
CA LEU A 6 -15.94 -27.03 21.01
C LEU A 6 -14.85 -27.25 19.95
N LEU A 7 -14.29 -28.46 19.86
CA LEU A 7 -13.33 -28.84 18.83
C LEU A 7 -13.97 -28.83 17.42
N ALA A 8 -15.19 -29.35 17.29
CA ALA A 8 -15.92 -29.32 16.03
C ALA A 8 -16.26 -27.89 15.56
N ALA A 9 -16.56 -26.98 16.49
CA ALA A 9 -16.85 -25.58 16.17
C ALA A 9 -15.61 -24.79 15.69
N PHE A 10 -14.41 -25.17 16.11
CA PHE A 10 -13.17 -24.51 15.69
C PHE A 10 -12.76 -24.90 14.26
N LEU A 11 -13.11 -26.12 13.82
CA LEU A 11 -12.83 -26.62 12.47
C LEU A 11 -13.66 -25.95 11.37
N LEU A 12 -14.76 -25.24 11.73
CA LEU A 12 -15.61 -24.51 10.79
C LEU A 12 -15.03 -23.13 10.39
N GLN A 13 -13.91 -22.70 10.96
CA GLN A 13 -13.27 -21.41 10.67
C GLN A 13 -12.22 -21.48 9.55
N THR A 14 -12.15 -22.58 8.80
CA THR A 14 -11.31 -22.67 7.59
C THR A 14 -11.94 -21.83 6.48
N GLY A 15 -11.72 -20.52 6.54
CA GLY A 15 -12.08 -19.60 5.47
C GLY A 15 -11.38 -19.96 4.17
N ILE A 16 -12.06 -19.71 3.05
CA ILE A 16 -11.48 -19.84 1.72
C ILE A 16 -10.32 -18.85 1.62
N ALA A 17 -9.13 -19.32 1.26
CA ALA A 17 -7.98 -18.46 0.99
C ALA A 17 -8.25 -17.66 -0.30
N THR A 18 -8.99 -16.56 -0.18
CA THR A 18 -9.15 -15.60 -1.27
C THR A 18 -7.85 -14.83 -1.41
N ALA A 19 -7.36 -14.67 -2.64
CA ALA A 19 -6.28 -13.74 -2.90
C ALA A 19 -6.79 -12.33 -2.54
N GLN A 20 -6.35 -11.78 -1.40
CA GLN A 20 -6.77 -10.45 -0.99
C GLN A 20 -6.30 -9.45 -2.03
N ILE A 21 -7.27 -8.83 -2.73
CA ILE A 21 -7.00 -7.84 -3.75
C ILE A 21 -6.29 -6.66 -3.08
N ARG A 22 -5.16 -6.26 -3.68
CA ARG A 22 -4.37 -5.14 -3.16
C ARG A 22 -5.20 -3.87 -3.20
N ALA A 23 -5.07 -3.08 -2.14
CA ALA A 23 -5.63 -1.75 -2.08
C ALA A 23 -5.17 -0.90 -3.27
N SER A 24 -6.10 -0.36 -4.05
CA SER A 24 -5.82 0.47 -5.23
C SER A 24 -6.20 1.94 -4.99
N THR A 25 -5.37 2.86 -5.47
CA THR A 25 -5.55 4.31 -5.31
C THR A 25 -6.73 4.82 -6.12
N VAL A 26 -6.99 4.24 -7.30
CA VAL A 26 -8.07 4.68 -8.22
C VAL A 26 -9.47 4.33 -7.70
N ASP A 27 -9.60 3.36 -6.80
CA ASP A 27 -10.89 2.90 -6.27
C ASP A 27 -11.34 3.66 -5.01
N ARG A 28 -10.51 4.58 -4.50
CA ARG A 28 -10.73 5.26 -3.21
C ARG A 28 -10.38 6.76 -3.27
N PRO A 29 -10.87 7.57 -2.31
CA PRO A 29 -10.45 8.96 -2.18
C PRO A 29 -8.95 9.10 -1.93
N CYS A 30 -8.36 10.16 -2.48
CA CYS A 30 -6.97 10.56 -2.31
C CYS A 30 -6.49 10.48 -0.85
N GLU A 31 -7.29 11.01 0.08
CA GLU A 31 -6.97 11.04 1.52
C GLU A 31 -6.91 9.64 2.15
N ALA A 32 -7.69 8.68 1.63
CA ALA A 32 -7.64 7.31 2.15
C ALA A 32 -6.26 6.68 1.90
N SER A 33 -5.75 6.80 0.67
CA SER A 33 -4.41 6.32 0.30
C SER A 33 -3.31 7.03 1.08
N ARG A 34 -3.40 8.37 1.23
CA ARG A 34 -2.43 9.17 2.00
C ARG A 34 -2.38 8.72 3.46
N ARG A 35 -3.53 8.51 4.09
CA ARG A 35 -3.61 7.98 5.46
C ARG A 35 -3.02 6.59 5.56
N ASP A 36 -3.25 5.72 4.58
CA ASP A 36 -2.69 4.36 4.59
C ASP A 36 -1.16 4.40 4.52
N VAL A 37 -0.57 5.25 3.68
CA VAL A 37 0.89 5.48 3.63
C VAL A 37 1.39 6.02 4.96
N ALA A 38 0.75 7.05 5.52
CA ALA A 38 1.17 7.65 6.79
C ALA A 38 1.10 6.67 7.98
N ARG A 39 0.09 5.79 8.01
CA ARG A 39 -0.09 4.81 9.09
C ARG A 39 0.89 3.64 9.01
N ASN A 40 1.16 3.15 7.81
CA ASN A 40 2.02 1.97 7.63
C ASN A 40 3.50 2.35 7.48
N GLY A 41 3.80 3.61 7.13
CA GLY A 41 5.16 4.08 6.86
C GLY A 41 5.68 3.64 5.49
N ALA A 42 5.50 2.38 5.12
CA ALA A 42 5.73 1.86 3.78
C ALA A 42 4.62 0.87 3.38
N ILE A 43 4.04 1.05 2.20
CA ILE A 43 2.93 0.23 1.71
C ILE A 43 2.96 0.10 0.20
N VAL A 44 2.49 -1.03 -0.33
CA VAL A 44 2.31 -1.21 -1.78
C VAL A 44 0.84 -1.06 -2.12
N LEU A 45 0.53 -0.10 -3.00
CA LEU A 45 -0.81 0.17 -3.48
C LEU A 45 -0.87 -0.03 -5.00
N GLY A 46 -2.02 -0.50 -5.48
CA GLY A 46 -2.33 -0.48 -6.91
C GLY A 46 -2.53 0.95 -7.40
N THR A 47 -2.12 1.24 -8.63
CA THR A 47 -2.26 2.56 -9.26
C THR A 47 -3.21 2.55 -10.47
N GLY A 48 -3.92 1.43 -10.67
CA GLY A 48 -4.86 1.21 -11.76
C GLY A 48 -4.47 0.03 -12.66
N GLY A 49 -5.45 -0.71 -13.17
CA GLY A 49 -5.22 -1.90 -13.97
C GLY A 49 -4.33 -2.92 -13.24
N TYR A 50 -3.27 -3.39 -13.91
CA TYR A 50 -2.27 -4.31 -13.34
C TYR A 50 -1.05 -3.60 -12.74
N THR A 51 -1.09 -2.27 -12.59
CA THR A 51 0.03 -1.48 -12.08
C THR A 51 -0.07 -1.29 -10.56
N TYR A 52 1.09 -1.30 -9.92
CA TYR A 52 1.23 -1.04 -8.50
C TYR A 52 2.60 -0.43 -8.23
N ASP A 53 2.73 0.21 -7.08
CA ASP A 53 4.00 0.76 -6.63
C ASP A 53 4.11 0.74 -5.10
N ARG A 54 5.33 0.85 -4.59
CA ARG A 54 5.61 1.01 -3.16
C ARG A 54 5.71 2.49 -2.83
N PHE A 55 4.89 2.92 -1.89
CA PHE A 55 4.86 4.28 -1.37
C PHE A 55 5.37 4.31 0.06
N VAL A 56 6.12 5.34 0.40
CA VAL A 56 6.66 5.57 1.73
C VAL A 56 6.23 6.92 2.28
N ALA A 57 6.12 7.00 3.61
CA ALA A 57 5.78 8.23 4.31
C ALA A 57 6.95 9.23 4.31
N ASP A 58 8.19 8.75 4.43
CA ASP A 58 9.39 9.58 4.47
C ASP A 58 10.68 8.76 4.18
N ARG A 59 11.82 9.46 4.14
CA ARG A 59 13.16 8.94 3.80
C ARG A 59 13.62 7.77 4.67
N ARG A 60 13.13 7.63 5.90
CA ARG A 60 13.55 6.56 6.83
C ARG A 60 13.11 5.17 6.35
N PHE A 61 12.17 5.10 5.42
CA PHE A 61 11.66 3.87 4.82
C PHE A 61 12.30 3.54 3.45
N CYS A 62 13.26 4.35 3.01
CA CYS A 62 14.09 4.08 1.83
C CYS A 62 15.44 3.50 2.26
N GLU A 63 16.10 2.78 1.36
CA GLU A 63 17.44 2.24 1.58
C GLU A 63 18.48 3.36 1.76
N ARG A 64 19.66 3.04 2.29
CA ARG A 64 20.67 4.07 2.66
C ARG A 64 21.14 4.94 1.49
N ASP A 65 21.13 4.43 0.27
CA ASP A 65 21.58 5.09 -0.95
C ASP A 65 20.43 5.65 -1.80
N GLU A 66 19.18 5.55 -1.34
CA GLU A 66 18.02 6.08 -2.05
C GLU A 66 17.64 7.51 -1.62
N PHE A 67 16.78 8.15 -2.41
CA PHE A 67 16.17 9.45 -2.13
C PHE A 67 14.66 9.37 -2.30
N THR A 68 13.94 10.29 -1.65
CA THR A 68 12.48 10.37 -1.76
C THR A 68 12.07 11.21 -2.96
N GLU A 69 11.35 10.59 -3.89
CA GLU A 69 10.68 11.27 -5.01
C GLU A 69 9.19 11.46 -4.66
N PRO A 70 8.62 12.68 -4.73
CA PRO A 70 7.20 12.90 -4.51
C PRO A 70 6.32 12.03 -5.42
N ALA A 71 5.38 11.31 -4.83
CA ALA A 71 4.52 10.38 -5.54
C ALA A 71 3.11 10.97 -5.74
N PHE A 72 2.83 11.35 -6.99
CA PHE A 72 1.50 11.75 -7.44
C PHE A 72 0.86 10.59 -8.21
N VAL A 73 -0.36 10.23 -7.82
CA VAL A 73 -1.11 9.10 -8.40
C VAL A 73 -2.56 9.49 -8.69
N PRO A 74 -3.22 8.84 -9.66
CA PRO A 74 -4.66 8.98 -9.81
C PRO A 74 -5.40 8.35 -8.63
N SER A 75 -6.50 8.97 -8.27
CA SER A 75 -7.44 8.55 -7.23
C SER A 75 -8.87 8.79 -7.70
N ARG A 76 -9.86 8.32 -6.94
CA ARG A 76 -11.27 8.45 -7.33
C ARG A 76 -11.72 9.92 -7.48
N ASP A 77 -11.13 10.82 -6.71
CA ASP A 77 -11.51 12.24 -6.60
C ASP A 77 -10.45 13.22 -7.13
N SER A 78 -9.23 12.76 -7.43
CA SER A 78 -8.17 13.59 -8.01
C SER A 78 -7.29 12.79 -8.97
N GLN A 79 -7.04 13.35 -10.16
CA GLN A 79 -6.13 12.75 -11.16
C GLN A 79 -4.65 12.84 -10.77
N SER A 80 -4.29 13.79 -9.90
CA SER A 80 -2.92 14.00 -9.42
C SER A 80 -2.94 14.22 -7.91
N CYS A 81 -2.99 13.11 -7.16
CA CYS A 81 -3.03 13.11 -5.71
C CYS A 81 -1.64 12.79 -5.14
N PHE A 82 -1.09 13.70 -4.33
CA PHE A 82 0.10 13.40 -3.53
C PHE A 82 -0.25 12.50 -2.35
N ILE A 83 0.36 11.31 -2.28
CA ILE A 83 0.10 10.32 -1.21
C ILE A 83 1.34 9.96 -0.37
N GLY A 84 2.51 10.50 -0.71
CA GLY A 84 3.78 10.17 -0.07
C GLY A 84 4.91 10.20 -1.09
N TYR A 85 5.90 9.33 -0.92
CA TYR A 85 7.10 9.29 -1.75
C TYR A 85 7.36 7.91 -2.33
N ARG A 86 8.12 7.87 -3.43
CA ARG A 86 8.80 6.67 -3.93
C ARG A 86 10.27 6.76 -3.54
N CYS A 87 10.90 5.62 -3.33
CA CYS A 87 12.34 5.56 -3.16
C CYS A 87 13.01 5.39 -4.52
N ARG A 88 14.06 6.16 -4.78
CA ARG A 88 14.84 6.14 -6.03
C ARG A 88 16.32 6.14 -5.71
N THR A 89 17.09 5.28 -6.39
CA THR A 89 18.55 5.24 -6.27
C THR A 89 19.23 6.39 -7.01
N SER A 90 18.61 6.87 -8.10
CA SER A 90 19.17 7.97 -8.88
C SER A 90 18.91 9.30 -8.16
N ASN A 91 19.98 10.06 -7.94
CA ASN A 91 19.89 11.33 -7.24
C ASN A 91 19.54 12.41 -8.29
N PRO A 92 18.37 13.08 -8.18
CA PRO A 92 17.89 14.03 -9.18
C PRO A 92 18.77 15.27 -9.39
N LEU A 93 19.80 15.46 -8.55
CA LEU A 93 20.82 16.50 -8.75
C LEU A 93 21.87 16.13 -9.80
N TRP A 94 22.07 14.84 -10.12
CA TRP A 94 23.10 14.37 -11.05
C TRP A 94 22.52 13.88 -12.39
N ASP A 95 21.21 13.63 -12.44
CA ASP A 95 20.50 13.17 -13.65
C ASP A 95 19.92 14.32 -14.50
N ARG A 96 20.31 15.57 -14.22
CA ARG A 96 19.80 16.77 -14.90
C ARG A 96 20.71 17.24 -16.02
#